data_AF-A0A3N9UTB6-F1
#
_entry.id   AF-A0A3N9UTB6-F1
#
_cell.length_a   1.000
_cell.length_b   1.000
_cell.length_c   1.000
_cell.angle_alpha   90.00
_cell.angle_beta   90.00
_cell.angle_gamma   90.00
#
_symmetry.space_group_name_H-M   'P 1'
#
loop_
_entity.id
_entity.type
_entity.pdbx_description
1 polymer ?
#
loop_
_entity_poly.entity_id
_entity_poly.type
_entity_poly.pdbx_seq_one_letter_code
_entity_poly.pdbx_strand_id
1 'polypeptide(L)'
;MFKSGLSWSQRTHFLIIMMSYLTSGLVFPVFYLAPLLVYWRGQSCVLGDELTYGVLRGAYLVATILMFRYFFFGKKPLRQFKMLCSLFPVHAMAIVAALLHPPGRKPLYRANNLHPFAEAGSWWHLVPHLGFISLHLSLPVLALWEGWADPRLIFFNSIFSALIIWILGDLVLAVMARPKWQPAMNPRQIYG
;
A
#
# COMPACT_ATOMS: atom_id res chain seq x y z
N MET A 1 19.09 14.01 -11.11
CA MET A 1 18.42 14.39 -12.38
C MET A 1 19.38 14.79 -13.51
N PHE A 2 20.64 15.14 -13.22
CA PHE A 2 21.56 15.75 -14.19
C PHE A 2 22.48 14.76 -14.94
N LYS A 3 22.10 13.48 -15.06
CA LYS A 3 22.94 12.51 -15.77
C LYS A 3 22.90 12.82 -17.27
N SER A 4 24.05 13.14 -17.84
CA SER A 4 24.22 13.35 -19.29
C SER A 4 23.95 12.04 -20.04
N GLY A 5 23.38 12.13 -21.24
CA GLY A 5 23.10 10.97 -22.12
C GLY A 5 21.70 10.35 -22.03
N LEU A 6 20.81 10.82 -21.15
CA LEU A 6 19.40 10.38 -21.12
C LEU A 6 18.46 11.40 -21.74
N SER A 7 17.53 10.95 -22.58
CA SER A 7 16.46 11.80 -23.14
C SER A 7 15.48 12.24 -22.05
N TRP A 8 14.75 13.33 -22.29
CA TRP A 8 13.78 13.85 -21.31
C TRP A 8 12.70 12.81 -20.95
N SER A 9 12.20 12.08 -21.95
CA SER A 9 11.23 10.98 -21.76
C SER A 9 11.79 9.84 -20.89
N GLN A 10 13.05 9.47 -21.10
CA GLN A 10 13.69 8.45 -20.24
C GLN A 10 13.85 8.96 -18.81
N ARG A 11 14.23 10.22 -18.62
CA ARG A 11 14.38 10.83 -17.29
C ARG A 11 13.06 10.87 -16.54
N THR A 12 11.97 11.27 -17.19
CA THR A 12 10.64 11.29 -16.57
C THR A 12 10.16 9.87 -16.25
N HIS A 13 10.42 8.90 -17.13
CA HIS A 13 10.09 7.50 -16.87
C HIS A 13 10.82 6.95 -15.63
N PHE A 14 12.13 7.15 -15.53
CA PHE A 14 12.90 6.74 -14.34
C PHE A 14 12.45 7.46 -13.07
N LEU A 15 12.09 8.74 -13.18
CA LEU A 15 11.55 9.51 -12.06
C LEU A 15 10.24 8.90 -11.56
N ILE A 16 9.30 8.57 -12.46
CA ILE A 16 8.01 7.98 -12.12
C ILE A 16 8.20 6.64 -11.40
N ILE A 17 9.11 5.79 -11.89
CA ILE A 17 9.43 4.51 -11.23
C ILE A 17 9.96 4.76 -9.80
N MET A 18 10.92 5.66 -9.64
CA MET A 18 11.49 5.98 -8.33
C MET A 18 10.43 6.54 -7.37
N MET A 19 9.61 7.47 -7.84
CA MET A 19 8.52 8.06 -7.06
C MET A 19 7.48 7.00 -6.66
N SER A 20 7.23 5.99 -7.50
CA SER A 20 6.28 4.92 -7.18
C SER A 20 6.77 4.07 -6.00
N TYR A 21 8.07 3.75 -5.95
CA TYR A 21 8.66 3.04 -4.82
C TYR A 21 8.70 3.88 -3.54
N LEU A 22 9.03 5.17 -3.64
CA LEU A 22 8.99 6.10 -2.50
C LEU A 22 7.57 6.28 -1.97
N THR A 23 6.60 6.44 -2.86
CA THR A 23 5.18 6.52 -2.50
C THR A 23 4.74 5.25 -1.78
N SER A 24 5.13 4.09 -2.31
CA SER A 24 4.82 2.82 -1.67
C SER A 24 5.43 2.68 -0.28
N GLY A 25 6.73 2.95 -0.13
CA GLY A 25 7.43 2.73 1.13
C GLY A 25 7.24 3.81 2.20
N LEU A 26 6.82 5.03 1.84
CA LEU A 26 6.70 6.16 2.78
C LEU A 26 5.29 6.73 2.84
N VAL A 27 4.70 7.05 1.69
CA VAL A 27 3.43 7.78 1.65
C VAL A 27 2.26 6.87 2.05
N PHE A 28 2.21 5.64 1.55
CA PHE A 28 1.12 4.72 1.91
C PHE A 28 1.09 4.34 3.39
N PRO A 29 2.21 4.00 4.06
CA PRO A 29 2.21 3.77 5.51
C PRO A 29 1.69 4.95 6.32
N VAL A 30 2.08 6.17 5.94
CA VAL A 30 1.57 7.39 6.58
C VAL A 30 0.05 7.51 6.37
N PHE A 31 -0.43 7.21 5.16
CA PHE A 31 -1.85 7.18 4.86
C PHE A 31 -2.60 6.12 5.69
N TYR A 32 -1.99 4.96 5.93
CA TYR A 32 -2.57 3.91 6.79
C TYR A 32 -2.61 4.31 8.27
N LEU A 33 -1.59 5.04 8.73
CA LEU A 33 -1.53 5.52 10.12
C LEU A 33 -2.50 6.68 10.39
N ALA A 34 -2.83 7.50 9.40
CA ALA A 34 -3.62 8.72 9.61
C ALA A 34 -4.99 8.45 10.28
N PRO A 35 -5.82 7.49 9.84
CA PRO A 35 -7.06 7.15 10.55
C PRO A 35 -6.82 6.64 11.97
N LEU A 36 -5.75 5.87 12.19
CA LEU A 36 -5.44 5.32 13.52
C LEU A 36 -5.10 6.44 14.52
N LEU A 37 -4.36 7.46 14.07
CA LEU A 37 -4.05 8.64 14.88
C LEU A 37 -5.31 9.43 15.23
N VAL A 38 -6.29 9.50 14.33
CA VAL A 38 -7.57 10.16 14.59
C VAL A 38 -8.36 9.43 15.67
N TYR A 39 -8.41 8.09 15.63
CA TYR A 39 -9.06 7.31 16.69
C TYR A 39 -8.37 7.46 18.05
N TRP A 40 -7.04 7.51 18.06
CA TRP A 40 -6.27 7.65 19.29
C TRP A 40 -6.37 9.05 19.91
N ARG A 41 -6.33 10.10 19.09
CA ARG A 41 -6.30 11.49 19.59
C ARG A 41 -7.68 12.10 19.79
N GLY A 42 -8.72 11.56 19.16
CA GLY A 42 -10.05 12.16 19.17
C GLY A 42 -10.16 13.48 18.42
N GLN A 43 -9.11 13.89 17.72
CA GLN A 43 -9.01 15.18 17.05
C GLN A 43 -8.73 14.97 15.56
N SER A 44 -9.34 15.82 14.74
CA SER A 44 -9.14 15.83 13.30
C SER A 44 -9.22 17.26 12.78
N CYS A 45 -8.44 17.58 11.75
CA CYS A 45 -8.55 18.85 11.03
C CYS A 45 -9.87 18.99 10.26
N VAL A 46 -10.67 17.93 10.20
CA VAL A 46 -11.93 17.83 9.46
C VAL A 46 -13.15 17.93 10.40
N LEU A 47 -12.93 18.07 11.71
CA LEU A 47 -14.01 18.13 12.70
C LEU A 47 -14.93 19.33 12.41
N GLY A 48 -16.22 19.08 12.22
CA GLY A 48 -17.25 20.08 11.90
C GLY A 48 -17.60 20.23 10.42
N ASP A 49 -16.73 19.77 9.51
CA ASP A 49 -16.94 19.84 8.05
C ASP A 49 -16.88 18.45 7.39
N GLU A 50 -17.23 17.40 8.13
CA GLU A 50 -17.03 16.00 7.71
C GLU A 50 -17.83 15.67 6.45
N LEU A 51 -19.05 16.21 6.33
CA LEU A 51 -19.91 16.01 5.16
C LEU A 51 -19.29 16.66 3.91
N THR A 52 -18.86 17.92 4.02
CA THR A 52 -18.23 18.67 2.92
C THR A 52 -16.97 17.96 2.46
N TYR A 53 -16.12 17.53 3.41
CA TYR A 53 -14.94 16.75 3.12
C TYR A 53 -15.26 15.41 2.44
N GLY A 54 -16.26 14.68 2.96
CA GLY A 54 -16.72 13.41 2.42
C GLY A 54 -17.23 13.54 0.98
N VAL A 55 -18.02 14.57 0.69
CA VAL A 55 -18.55 14.84 -0.66
C VAL A 55 -17.42 15.18 -1.63
N LEU A 56 -16.51 16.09 -1.27
CA LEU A 56 -15.39 16.47 -2.14
C LEU A 56 -14.45 15.28 -2.40
N ARG A 57 -14.15 14.48 -1.37
CA ARG A 57 -13.36 13.26 -1.51
C ARG A 57 -14.07 12.21 -2.36
N GLY A 58 -15.37 12.05 -2.18
CA GLY A 58 -16.19 11.15 -2.99
C GLY A 58 -16.17 11.54 -4.47
N ALA A 59 -16.40 12.81 -4.77
CA ALA A 59 -16.34 13.34 -6.14
C ALA A 59 -14.94 13.13 -6.76
N TYR A 60 -13.88 13.44 -6.01
CA TYR A 60 -12.51 13.20 -6.44
C TYR A 60 -12.23 11.71 -6.71
N LEU A 61 -12.70 10.82 -5.84
CA LEU A 61 -12.54 9.37 -5.99
C LEU A 61 -13.26 8.87 -7.24
N VAL A 62 -14.51 9.29 -7.46
CA VAL A 62 -15.28 8.91 -8.65
C VAL A 62 -14.58 9.38 -9.92
N ALA A 63 -14.14 10.65 -9.97
CA ALA A 63 -13.39 11.17 -11.11
C ALA A 63 -12.11 10.36 -11.36
N THR A 64 -11.40 10.00 -10.29
CA THR A 64 -10.18 9.17 -10.37
C THR A 64 -10.49 7.78 -10.91
N ILE A 65 -11.53 7.11 -10.42
CA ILE A 65 -11.97 5.79 -10.91
C ILE A 65 -12.31 5.85 -12.40
N LEU A 66 -13.06 6.86 -12.83
CA LEU A 66 -13.41 7.06 -14.24
C LEU A 66 -12.17 7.28 -15.10
N MET A 67 -11.24 8.12 -14.63
CA MET A 67 -9.96 8.37 -15.30
C MET A 67 -9.15 7.08 -15.46
N PHE A 68 -9.01 6.27 -14.40
CA PHE A 68 -8.30 4.98 -14.49
C PHE A 68 -8.99 3.99 -15.43
N ARG A 69 -10.32 3.93 -15.41
CA ARG A 69 -11.09 3.07 -16.32
C ARG A 69 -10.90 3.48 -17.78
N TYR A 70 -10.80 4.78 -18.04
CA TYR A 70 -10.54 5.32 -19.37
C TYR A 70 -9.12 5.00 -19.86
N PHE A 71 -8.09 5.33 -19.08
CA PHE A 71 -6.69 5.15 -19.52
C PHE A 71 -6.23 3.69 -19.56
N PHE A 72 -6.80 2.82 -18.71
CA PHE A 72 -6.37 1.43 -18.57
C PHE A 72 -7.46 0.44 -19.00
N PHE A 73 -8.27 0.82 -19.99
CA PHE A 73 -9.33 -0.05 -20.52
C PHE A 73 -8.77 -1.43 -20.92
N GLY A 74 -9.44 -2.50 -20.48
CA GLY A 74 -9.00 -3.88 -20.72
C GLY A 74 -7.82 -4.37 -19.86
N LYS A 75 -7.19 -3.50 -19.07
CA LYS A 75 -6.14 -3.88 -18.11
C LYS A 75 -6.72 -4.06 -16.71
N LYS A 76 -5.90 -4.55 -15.76
CA LYS A 76 -6.26 -4.72 -14.34
C LYS A 76 -5.58 -3.67 -13.45
N PRO A 77 -5.87 -2.35 -13.61
CA PRO A 77 -5.16 -1.27 -12.92
C PRO A 77 -5.32 -1.35 -11.40
N LEU A 78 -6.53 -1.71 -10.93
CA LEU A 78 -6.81 -1.85 -9.50
C LEU A 78 -5.93 -2.92 -8.84
N ARG A 79 -5.69 -4.04 -9.54
CA ARG A 79 -4.82 -5.11 -9.03
C ARG A 79 -3.38 -4.64 -8.90
N GLN A 80 -2.88 -3.90 -9.88
CA GLN A 80 -1.52 -3.32 -9.83
C GLN A 80 -1.39 -2.28 -8.70
N PHE A 81 -2.41 -1.44 -8.53
CA PHE A 81 -2.46 -0.48 -7.43
C PHE A 81 -2.44 -1.15 -6.06
N LYS A 82 -3.29 -2.16 -5.83
CA LYS A 82 -3.30 -2.93 -4.58
C LYS A 82 -1.98 -3.65 -4.33
N MET A 83 -1.35 -4.18 -5.37
CA MET A 83 -0.02 -4.79 -5.25
C MET A 83 1.03 -3.75 -4.82
N LEU A 84 1.06 -2.57 -5.46
CA LEU A 84 1.98 -1.49 -5.09
C LEU A 84 1.75 -1.01 -3.65
N CYS A 85 0.48 -0.88 -3.24
CA CYS A 85 0.10 -0.56 -1.86
C CYS A 85 0.62 -1.61 -0.87
N SER A 86 0.46 -2.88 -1.19
CA SER A 86 0.81 -3.98 -0.30
C SER A 86 2.31 -4.24 -0.20
N LEU A 87 3.13 -3.72 -1.13
CA LEU A 87 4.59 -3.85 -1.06
C LEU A 87 5.25 -2.83 -0.12
N PHE A 88 4.47 -2.01 0.59
CA PHE A 88 4.99 -0.95 1.46
C PHE A 88 6.05 -1.42 2.46
N PRO A 89 5.97 -2.59 3.15
CA PRO A 89 6.96 -2.94 4.16
C PRO A 89 8.32 -3.24 3.51
N VAL A 90 8.29 -3.89 2.35
CA VAL A 90 9.48 -4.23 1.58
C VAL A 90 10.14 -2.95 1.07
N HIS A 91 9.36 -2.02 0.52
CA HIS A 91 9.88 -0.74 0.05
C HIS A 91 10.37 0.15 1.19
N ALA A 92 9.66 0.21 2.32
CA ALA A 92 10.09 0.94 3.50
C ALA A 92 11.46 0.44 4.01
N MET A 93 11.62 -0.88 4.16
CA MET A 93 12.89 -1.48 4.55
C MET A 93 14.01 -1.18 3.56
N ALA A 94 13.71 -1.26 2.25
CA ALA A 94 14.70 -0.93 1.21
C ALA A 94 15.12 0.54 1.25
N ILE A 95 14.19 1.46 1.52
CA ILE A 95 14.47 2.89 1.67
C ILE A 95 15.33 3.13 2.90
N VAL A 96 14.97 2.55 4.05
CA VAL A 96 15.78 2.67 5.28
C VAL A 96 17.18 2.11 5.05
N ALA A 97 17.30 0.93 4.44
CA ALA A 97 18.60 0.35 4.10
C ALA A 97 19.40 1.28 3.18
N ALA A 98 18.78 1.87 2.15
CA ALA A 98 19.45 2.79 1.24
C ALA A 98 19.91 4.08 1.93
N LEU A 99 19.14 4.61 2.88
CA LEU A 99 19.49 5.81 3.65
C LEU A 99 20.64 5.56 4.64
N LEU A 100 20.73 4.35 5.20
CA LEU A 100 21.78 3.97 6.15
C LEU A 100 23.07 3.49 5.45
N HIS A 101 23.03 3.22 4.14
CA HIS A 101 24.22 2.81 3.40
C HIS A 101 25.17 4.00 3.17
N PRO A 102 26.50 3.78 3.29
CA PRO A 102 27.47 4.84 3.12
C PRO A 102 27.44 5.42 1.70
N PRO A 103 27.57 6.75 1.54
CA PRO A 103 27.50 7.40 0.24
C PRO A 103 28.58 6.84 -0.70
N GLY A 104 28.19 6.55 -1.95
CA GLY A 104 29.08 6.02 -2.98
C GLY A 104 29.20 4.49 -3.02
N ARG A 105 28.64 3.75 -2.06
CA ARG A 105 28.55 2.28 -2.11
C ARG A 105 27.12 1.85 -2.41
N LYS A 106 26.95 0.94 -3.36
CA LYS A 106 25.65 0.33 -3.63
C LYS A 106 25.36 -0.73 -2.56
N PRO A 107 24.12 -0.82 -2.05
CA PRO A 107 23.74 -1.95 -1.22
C PRO A 107 23.94 -3.26 -1.99
N LEU A 108 24.43 -4.29 -1.30
CA LEU A 108 24.62 -5.62 -1.88
C LEU A 108 23.25 -6.14 -2.35
N TYR A 109 23.14 -6.45 -3.64
CA TYR A 109 21.95 -7.09 -4.18
C TYR A 109 21.92 -8.54 -3.72
N ARG A 110 20.96 -8.89 -2.85
CA ARG A 110 20.71 -10.27 -2.47
C ARG A 110 19.58 -10.82 -3.32
N ALA A 111 19.86 -11.84 -4.12
CA ALA A 111 18.84 -12.50 -4.91
C ALA A 111 17.80 -13.14 -3.98
N ASN A 112 16.55 -12.67 -4.03
CA ASN A 112 15.47 -13.14 -3.16
C ASN A 112 14.90 -14.50 -3.60
N ASN A 113 15.26 -14.98 -4.79
CA ASN A 113 14.70 -16.16 -5.45
C ASN A 113 15.75 -17.23 -5.74
N LEU A 114 16.64 -17.53 -4.79
CA LEU A 114 17.63 -18.63 -4.97
C LEU A 114 16.94 -20.00 -5.10
N HIS A 115 15.77 -20.17 -4.48
CA HIS A 115 14.90 -21.33 -4.62
C HIS A 115 13.48 -20.86 -4.99
N PRO A 116 13.22 -20.49 -6.26
CA PRO A 116 11.98 -19.84 -6.68
C PRO A 116 10.73 -20.73 -6.51
N PHE A 117 10.93 -22.04 -6.31
CA PHE A 117 9.86 -23.03 -6.16
C PHE A 117 9.79 -23.66 -4.77
N ALA A 118 10.68 -23.27 -3.85
CA ALA A 118 10.56 -23.68 -2.47
C ALA A 118 9.26 -23.10 -1.89
N GLU A 119 8.52 -23.91 -1.16
CA GLU A 119 7.33 -23.42 -0.47
C GLU A 119 7.75 -22.37 0.57
N ALA A 120 7.39 -21.11 0.33
CA ALA A 120 7.61 -20.05 1.29
C ALA A 120 6.73 -20.33 2.53
N GLY A 121 7.34 -20.90 3.57
CA GLY A 121 6.65 -21.30 4.80
C GLY A 121 6.47 -20.18 5.83
N SER A 122 7.05 -19.00 5.61
CA SER A 122 7.10 -17.95 6.64
C SER A 122 5.96 -16.95 6.53
N TRP A 123 5.06 -16.97 7.52
CA TRP A 123 3.97 -16.00 7.68
C TRP A 123 4.45 -14.65 8.24
N TRP A 124 5.71 -14.57 8.69
CA TRP A 124 6.28 -13.36 9.28
C TRP A 124 6.22 -12.13 8.35
N HIS A 125 6.28 -12.35 7.04
CA HIS A 125 6.18 -11.26 6.07
C HIS A 125 4.79 -10.60 6.02
N LEU A 126 3.75 -11.26 6.54
CA LEU A 126 2.39 -10.71 6.64
C LEU A 126 2.14 -9.93 7.93
N VAL A 127 3.05 -10.00 8.91
CA VAL A 127 2.86 -9.33 10.21
C VAL A 127 2.59 -7.84 10.08
N PRO A 128 3.28 -7.06 9.22
CA PRO A 128 2.96 -5.65 9.04
C PRO A 128 1.53 -5.44 8.56
N HIS A 129 1.06 -6.23 7.58
CA HIS A 129 -0.30 -6.13 7.03
C HIS A 129 -1.35 -6.51 8.05
N LEU A 130 -1.16 -7.64 8.74
CA LEU A 130 -2.08 -8.10 9.78
C LEU A 130 -2.12 -7.10 10.93
N GLY A 131 -0.98 -6.53 11.33
CA GLY A 131 -0.91 -5.49 12.35
C GLY A 131 -1.77 -4.27 12.01
N PHE A 132 -1.63 -3.73 10.80
CA PHE A 132 -2.50 -2.63 10.35
C PHE A 132 -3.97 -3.03 10.30
N ILE A 133 -4.31 -4.20 9.73
CA ILE A 133 -5.69 -4.68 9.66
C ILE A 133 -6.29 -4.81 11.07
N SER A 134 -5.57 -5.43 12.00
CA SER A 134 -6.01 -5.58 13.39
C SER A 134 -6.22 -4.23 14.07
N LEU A 135 -5.31 -3.27 13.88
CA LEU A 135 -5.45 -1.92 14.43
C LEU A 135 -6.66 -1.19 13.86
N HIS A 136 -6.91 -1.28 12.55
CA HIS A 136 -8.07 -0.66 11.92
C HIS A 136 -9.41 -1.31 12.32
N LEU A 137 -9.39 -2.56 12.78
CA LEU A 137 -10.58 -3.24 13.30
C LEU A 137 -10.80 -2.94 14.79
N SER A 138 -9.74 -2.88 15.61
CA SER A 138 -9.87 -2.74 17.06
C SER A 138 -9.99 -1.29 17.54
N LEU A 139 -9.21 -0.36 16.97
CA LEU A 139 -9.19 1.03 17.44
C LEU A 139 -10.52 1.79 17.32
N PRO A 140 -11.38 1.60 16.29
CA PRO A 140 -12.69 2.24 16.27
C PRO A 140 -13.57 1.78 17.44
N VAL A 141 -13.51 0.48 17.79
CA VAL A 141 -14.30 -0.11 18.88
C VAL A 141 -13.77 0.38 20.23
N LEU A 142 -12.45 0.39 20.41
CA LEU A 142 -11.81 0.91 21.62
C LEU A 142 -12.10 2.40 21.80
N ALA A 143 -12.01 3.21 20.74
CA ALA A 143 -12.30 4.63 20.79
C ALA A 143 -13.78 4.92 21.15
N LEU A 144 -14.71 4.08 20.68
CA LEU A 144 -16.13 4.16 21.09
C LEU A 144 -16.33 3.77 22.56
N TRP A 145 -15.68 2.70 23.01
CA TRP A 145 -15.84 2.19 24.37
C TRP A 145 -15.25 3.15 25.41
N GLU A 146 -14.03 3.62 25.17
CA GLU A 146 -13.30 4.51 26.09
C GLU A 146 -13.67 6.00 25.90
N GLY A 147 -14.51 6.32 24.91
CA GLY A 147 -14.92 7.69 24.62
C GLY A 147 -13.80 8.61 24.12
N TRP A 148 -12.78 8.06 23.46
CA TRP A 148 -11.62 8.84 22.98
C TRP A 148 -11.96 9.80 21.84
N ALA A 149 -12.98 9.51 21.04
CA ALA A 149 -13.34 10.28 19.86
C ALA A 149 -14.86 10.41 19.72
N ASP A 150 -15.34 11.50 19.10
CA ASP A 150 -16.75 11.68 18.79
C ASP A 150 -17.25 10.55 17.87
N PRO A 151 -18.40 9.90 18.17
CA PRO A 151 -18.99 8.87 17.31
C PRO A 151 -19.12 9.26 15.83
N ARG A 152 -19.38 10.55 15.53
CA ARG A 152 -19.46 11.05 14.14
C ARG A 152 -18.11 10.94 13.45
N LEU A 153 -17.05 11.37 14.13
CA LEU A 153 -15.68 11.28 13.62
C LEU A 153 -15.27 9.81 13.42
N ILE A 154 -15.65 8.93 14.35
CA ILE A 154 -15.39 7.49 14.25
C ILE A 154 -16.07 6.90 13.01
N PHE A 155 -17.34 7.24 12.77
CA PHE A 155 -18.09 6.77 11.61
C PHE A 155 -17.40 7.15 10.29
N PHE A 156 -17.11 8.44 10.08
CA PHE A 156 -16.45 8.88 8.84
C PHE A 156 -15.07 8.26 8.65
N ASN A 157 -14.30 8.16 9.74
CA ASN A 157 -12.98 7.57 9.71
C ASN A 157 -13.02 6.05 9.46
N SER A 158 -14.11 5.36 9.85
CA SER A 158 -14.28 3.92 9.63
C SER A 158 -14.40 3.54 8.16
N ILE A 159 -14.91 4.45 7.32
CA ILE A 159 -14.95 4.28 5.87
C ILE A 159 -13.52 4.21 5.31
N PHE A 160 -12.61 5.07 5.78
CA PHE A 160 -11.21 5.04 5.39
C PHE A 160 -10.51 3.76 5.91
N SER A 161 -10.78 3.37 7.15
CA SER A 161 -10.27 2.12 7.72
C SER A 161 -10.73 0.89 6.91
N ALA A 162 -12.00 0.85 6.49
CA ALA A 162 -12.52 -0.23 5.65
C ALA A 162 -11.84 -0.28 4.28
N LEU A 163 -11.57 0.88 3.66
CA LEU A 163 -10.80 0.95 2.41
C LEU A 163 -9.38 0.40 2.58
N ILE A 164 -8.70 0.74 3.68
CA ILE A 164 -7.34 0.27 3.97
C ILE A 164 -7.35 -1.25 4.18
N ILE A 165 -8.29 -1.77 4.98
CA ILE A 165 -8.46 -3.21 5.18
C ILE A 165 -8.70 -3.93 3.85
N TRP A 166 -9.54 -3.38 2.98
CA TRP A 166 -9.80 -3.95 1.65
C TRP A 166 -8.58 -3.93 0.71
N ILE A 167 -7.72 -2.92 0.82
CA ILE A 167 -6.47 -2.86 0.04
C ILE A 167 -5.48 -3.91 0.54
N LEU A 168 -5.25 -3.97 1.85
CA LEU A 168 -4.25 -4.86 2.46
C LEU A 168 -4.72 -6.33 2.49
N GLY A 169 -6.02 -6.55 2.65
CA GLY A 169 -6.64 -7.87 2.76
C GLY A 169 -6.45 -8.72 1.50
N ASP A 170 -6.43 -8.13 0.31
CA ASP A 170 -6.20 -8.87 -0.94
C ASP A 170 -4.86 -9.61 -0.94
N LEU A 171 -3.79 -9.01 -0.40
CA LEU A 171 -2.49 -9.69 -0.32
C LEU A 171 -2.54 -10.84 0.70
N VAL A 172 -3.13 -10.60 1.88
CA VAL A 172 -3.27 -11.62 2.92
C VAL A 172 -4.07 -12.81 2.38
N LEU A 173 -5.21 -12.55 1.73
CA LEU A 173 -6.03 -13.57 1.09
C LEU A 173 -5.28 -14.28 -0.03
N ALA A 174 -4.50 -13.57 -0.85
CA ALA A 174 -3.71 -14.19 -1.91
C ALA A 174 -2.64 -15.15 -1.36
N VAL A 175 -2.01 -14.82 -0.23
CA VAL A 175 -1.05 -15.71 0.43
C VAL A 175 -1.76 -16.90 1.08
N MET A 176 -2.90 -16.67 1.74
CA MET A 176 -3.70 -17.75 2.37
C MET A 176 -4.26 -18.73 1.36
N ALA A 177 -4.80 -18.24 0.24
CA ALA A 177 -5.42 -19.06 -0.80
C ALA A 177 -4.41 -19.91 -1.57
N ARG A 178 -3.10 -19.58 -1.50
CA ARG A 178 -2.01 -20.26 -2.22
C ARG A 178 -2.41 -20.65 -3.66
N PRO A 179 -2.79 -19.68 -4.50
CA PRO A 179 -3.35 -19.98 -5.81
C PRO A 179 -2.37 -20.83 -6.61
N LYS A 180 -2.83 -22.00 -7.06
CA LYS A 180 -2.04 -22.89 -7.91
C LYS A 180 -1.95 -22.30 -9.31
N TRP A 181 -0.74 -22.28 -9.86
CA TRP A 181 -0.54 -21.93 -11.26
C TRP A 181 -1.33 -22.90 -12.13
N GLN A 182 -2.03 -22.37 -13.14
CA GLN A 182 -2.61 -23.23 -14.18
C GLN A 182 -1.48 -23.98 -14.87
N PRO A 183 -1.67 -25.25 -15.29
CA PRO A 183 -0.62 -26.05 -15.90
C PRO A 183 0.11 -25.31 -17.02
N ALA A 184 -0.62 -24.69 -17.96
CA ALA A 184 -0.05 -23.94 -19.09
C ALA A 184 0.65 -22.62 -18.72
N MET A 185 0.45 -22.12 -17.50
CA MET A 185 1.09 -20.89 -16.99
C MET A 185 2.07 -21.19 -15.87
N ASN A 186 2.43 -22.46 -15.65
CA ASN A 186 3.28 -22.83 -14.55
C ASN A 186 4.74 -22.44 -14.89
N PRO A 187 5.35 -21.47 -14.20
CA PRO A 187 6.72 -21.06 -14.49
C PRO A 187 7.73 -22.19 -14.27
N ARG A 188 7.38 -23.25 -13.53
CA ARG A 188 8.20 -24.48 -13.40
C ARG A 188 8.39 -25.21 -14.74
N GLN A 189 7.51 -25.01 -15.72
CA GLN A 189 7.66 -25.63 -17.04
C GLN A 189 8.75 -24.97 -17.89
N ILE A 190 9.14 -23.72 -17.56
CA ILE A 190 10.12 -22.94 -18.32
C ILE A 190 11.42 -22.77 -17.52
N TYR A 191 11.32 -22.62 -16.20
CA TYR A 191 12.43 -22.27 -15.30
C TYR A 191 12.72 -23.35 -14.25
N GLY A 192 12.00 -24.48 -14.27
CA GLY A 192 12.13 -25.59 -13.30
C GLY A 192 13.09 -26.67 -13.73
#